data_AF-A0A9D5QUW7-F1
#
_entry.id   AF-A0A9D5QUW7-F1
#
_cell.length_a   1.000
_cell.length_b   1.000
_cell.length_c   1.000
_cell.angle_alpha   90.00
_cell.angle_beta   90.00
_cell.angle_gamma   90.00
#
_symmetry.space_group_name_H-M   'P 1'
#
loop_
_entity.id
_entity.type
_entity.pdbx_description
1 polymer ?
#
loop_
_entity_poly.entity_id
_entity_poly.type
_entity_poly.pdbx_seq_one_letter_code
_entity_poly.pdbx_strand_id
1 'polypeptide(L)'
;MQWLGVQSLIIVCVAFILAVIVSCLDGFAHGRVESGLLAANSYNIISDSLIYCFGIIVITSLSIVLVEIVFRKAVNNLQYILIEMALALFYLLLVAMAEKMPFIASYIVVSAMTITLIALFVKGITRTPKAVALITAILAVEYTLMYILLILGSMALLVGSLSLFALIALAMYFTLKLRVENDELTLKK
;
A
#
# COMPACT_ATOMS: atom_id res chain seq x y z
N MET A 1 25.45 3.89 8.43
CA MET A 1 24.57 2.88 7.79
C MET A 1 23.73 2.00 8.73
N GLN A 2 24.16 1.68 9.97
CA GLN A 2 23.41 0.76 10.85
C GLN A 2 21.98 1.23 11.22
N TRP A 3 21.71 2.53 11.20
CA TRP A 3 20.42 3.11 11.59
C TRP A 3 19.29 2.86 10.56
N LEU A 4 19.57 3.01 9.26
CA LEU A 4 18.59 2.78 8.17
C LEU A 4 18.26 1.29 8.00
N GLY A 5 19.26 0.40 8.15
CA GLY A 5 19.04 -1.04 8.07
C GLY A 5 18.06 -1.53 9.15
N VAL A 6 18.26 -1.10 10.41
CA VAL A 6 17.38 -1.46 11.53
C VAL A 6 15.97 -0.88 11.33
N GLN A 7 15.85 0.36 10.86
CA GLN A 7 14.53 0.96 10.57
C GLN A 7 13.79 0.23 9.45
N SER A 8 14.46 -0.12 8.35
CA SER A 8 13.84 -0.87 7.26
C SER A 8 13.34 -2.26 7.71
N LEU A 9 14.08 -2.91 8.61
CA LEU A 9 13.70 -4.20 9.17
C LEU A 9 12.48 -4.07 10.09
N ILE A 10 12.42 -3.02 10.91
CA ILE A 10 11.24 -2.70 11.73
C ILE A 10 10.02 -2.45 10.84
N ILE A 11 10.16 -1.67 9.78
CA ILE A 11 9.07 -1.37 8.84
C ILE A 11 8.51 -2.66 8.22
N VAL A 12 9.36 -3.54 7.73
CA VAL A 12 8.92 -4.83 7.15
C VAL A 12 8.24 -5.71 8.20
N CYS A 13 8.74 -5.74 9.44
CA CYS A 13 8.10 -6.47 10.53
C CYS A 13 6.71 -5.90 10.85
N VAL A 14 6.57 -4.57 10.92
CA VAL A 14 5.27 -3.92 11.17
C VAL A 14 4.31 -4.17 10.02
N ALA A 15 4.78 -4.05 8.77
CA ALA A 15 4.00 -4.35 7.57
C ALA A 15 3.48 -5.79 7.58
N PHE A 16 4.32 -6.75 7.99
CA PHE A 16 3.92 -8.14 8.13
C PHE A 16 2.85 -8.33 9.21
N ILE A 17 3.05 -7.74 10.40
CA ILE A 17 2.06 -7.80 11.49
C ILE A 17 0.74 -7.19 11.04
N LEU A 18 0.76 -6.03 10.38
CA LEU A 18 -0.44 -5.38 9.87
C LEU A 18 -1.12 -6.21 8.78
N ALA A 19 -0.37 -6.82 7.86
CA ALA A 19 -0.95 -7.70 6.86
C ALA A 19 -1.66 -8.91 7.49
N VAL A 20 -1.10 -9.49 8.57
CA VAL A 20 -1.77 -10.55 9.34
C VAL A 20 -3.07 -10.04 9.98
N ILE A 21 -3.04 -8.84 10.57
CA ILE A 21 -4.24 -8.22 11.15
C ILE A 21 -5.31 -7.99 10.08
N VAL A 22 -4.92 -7.46 8.91
CA VAL A 22 -5.84 -7.23 7.78
C VAL A 22 -6.40 -8.56 7.27
N SER A 23 -5.59 -9.61 7.19
CA SER A 23 -6.05 -10.94 6.75
C SER A 23 -7.12 -11.50 7.70
N CYS A 24 -7.09 -11.13 8.98
CA CYS A 24 -8.12 -11.50 9.95
C CYS A 24 -9.49 -10.82 9.68
N LEU A 25 -9.52 -9.71 8.93
CA LEU A 25 -10.77 -9.04 8.54
C LEU A 25 -11.67 -9.90 7.65
N ASP A 26 -11.14 -10.94 7.00
CA ASP A 26 -11.96 -11.85 6.18
C ASP A 26 -13.02 -12.55 7.05
N GLY A 27 -12.66 -12.98 8.27
CA GLY A 27 -13.61 -13.56 9.22
C GLY A 27 -14.68 -12.55 9.66
N PHE A 28 -14.34 -11.27 9.76
CA PHE A 28 -15.32 -10.22 10.04
C PHE A 28 -16.28 -10.02 8.86
N ALA A 29 -15.75 -9.98 7.63
CA ALA A 29 -16.54 -9.87 6.41
C ALA A 29 -17.48 -11.07 6.23
N HIS A 30 -17.00 -12.29 6.53
CA HIS A 30 -17.80 -13.50 6.51
C HIS A 30 -19.02 -13.40 7.43
N GLY A 31 -18.83 -12.95 8.67
CA GLY A 31 -19.94 -12.73 9.61
C GLY A 31 -20.96 -11.67 9.14
N ARG A 32 -20.55 -10.71 8.30
CA ARG A 32 -21.49 -9.75 7.67
C ARG A 32 -22.37 -10.41 6.59
N VAL A 33 -21.84 -11.41 5.88
CA VAL A 33 -22.61 -12.20 4.89
C VAL A 33 -23.67 -13.04 5.58
N GLU A 34 -23.31 -13.73 6.67
CA GLU A 34 -24.26 -14.52 7.48
C GLU A 34 -25.41 -13.65 8.03
N SER A 35 -25.10 -12.40 8.37
CA SER A 35 -26.08 -11.42 8.85
C SER A 35 -26.95 -10.80 7.74
N GLY A 36 -26.73 -11.15 6.47
CA GLY A 36 -27.44 -10.60 5.31
C GLY A 36 -27.12 -9.14 4.99
N LEU A 37 -26.08 -8.56 5.59
CA LEU A 37 -25.67 -7.16 5.40
C LEU A 37 -24.76 -6.96 4.19
N LEU A 38 -24.03 -8.01 3.80
CA LEU A 38 -23.09 -8.00 2.68
C LEU A 38 -23.52 -9.02 1.63
N ALA A 39 -23.60 -8.59 0.37
CA ALA A 39 -23.92 -9.50 -0.73
C ALA A 39 -22.78 -10.51 -0.96
N ALA A 40 -23.11 -11.78 -1.20
CA ALA A 40 -22.12 -12.84 -1.43
C ALA A 40 -21.16 -12.54 -2.60
N ASN A 41 -21.66 -11.87 -3.64
CA ASN A 41 -20.82 -11.45 -4.76
C ASN A 41 -19.79 -10.38 -4.35
N SER A 42 -20.18 -9.40 -3.53
CA SER A 42 -19.26 -8.40 -3.00
C SER A 42 -18.25 -9.01 -2.03
N TYR A 43 -18.66 -10.00 -1.23
CA TYR A 43 -17.79 -10.71 -0.30
C TYR A 43 -16.63 -11.40 -1.01
N ASN A 44 -16.87 -12.17 -2.08
CA ASN A 44 -15.79 -12.87 -2.79
C ASN A 44 -14.71 -11.90 -3.28
N ILE A 45 -15.13 -10.79 -3.89
CA ILE A 45 -14.20 -9.76 -4.40
C ILE A 45 -13.44 -9.09 -3.24
N ILE A 46 -14.11 -8.84 -2.10
CA ILE A 46 -13.46 -8.28 -0.91
C ILE A 46 -12.49 -9.28 -0.28
N SER A 47 -12.86 -10.56 -0.21
CA SER A 47 -11.99 -11.63 0.31
C SER A 47 -10.72 -11.75 -0.53
N ASP A 48 -10.86 -11.76 -1.86
CA ASP A 48 -9.72 -11.71 -2.79
C ASP A 48 -8.87 -10.46 -2.53
N SER A 49 -9.50 -9.32 -2.24
CA SER A 49 -8.78 -8.08 -1.93
C SER A 49 -7.91 -8.20 -0.67
N LEU A 50 -8.39 -8.92 0.34
CA LEU A 50 -7.67 -9.14 1.60
C LEU A 50 -6.48 -10.08 1.41
N ILE A 51 -6.59 -11.08 0.52
CA ILE A 51 -5.47 -11.97 0.19
C ILE A 51 -4.29 -11.18 -0.42
N TYR A 52 -4.57 -10.16 -1.24
CA TYR A 52 -3.52 -9.34 -1.85
C TYR A 52 -2.98 -8.22 -0.95
N CYS A 53 -3.51 -8.05 0.28
CA CYS A 53 -3.18 -6.91 1.13
C CYS A 53 -1.70 -6.81 1.49
N PHE A 54 -1.03 -7.95 1.65
CA PHE A 54 0.40 -8.00 1.97
C PHE A 54 1.25 -7.29 0.90
N GLY A 55 0.95 -7.53 -0.38
CA GLY A 55 1.67 -6.90 -1.48
C GLY A 55 1.55 -5.37 -1.44
N ILE A 56 0.34 -4.87 -1.20
CA ILE A 56 0.06 -3.42 -1.10
C ILE A 56 0.83 -2.81 0.07
N ILE A 57 0.75 -3.40 1.26
CA ILE A 57 1.44 -2.85 2.44
C ILE A 57 2.97 -2.82 2.21
N VAL A 58 3.55 -3.87 1.61
CA VAL A 58 4.99 -3.92 1.31
C VAL A 58 5.41 -2.92 0.23
N ILE A 59 4.62 -2.76 -0.83
CA ILE A 59 4.92 -1.82 -1.91
C ILE A 59 4.82 -0.38 -1.42
N THR A 60 3.75 -0.03 -0.68
CA THR A 60 3.59 1.30 -0.12
C THR A 60 4.71 1.63 0.87
N SER A 61 5.05 0.70 1.78
CA SER A 61 6.12 0.91 2.76
C SER A 61 7.48 1.13 2.09
N LEU A 62 7.84 0.33 1.08
CA LEU A 62 9.05 0.52 0.28
C LEU A 62 9.05 1.88 -0.42
N SER A 63 7.89 2.33 -0.90
CA SER A 63 7.74 3.60 -1.60
C SER A 63 7.98 4.80 -0.69
N ILE A 64 7.54 4.74 0.58
CA ILE A 64 7.85 5.78 1.57
C ILE A 64 9.35 5.80 1.88
N VAL A 65 9.99 4.65 2.03
CA VAL A 65 11.46 4.56 2.22
C VAL A 65 12.19 5.20 1.03
N LEU A 66 11.74 4.96 -0.20
CA LEU A 66 12.29 5.58 -1.40
C LEU A 66 12.13 7.11 -1.36
N VAL A 67 10.96 7.61 -0.96
CA VAL A 67 10.71 9.05 -0.77
C VAL A 67 11.65 9.64 0.29
N GLU A 68 11.86 8.97 1.42
CA GLU A 68 12.81 9.39 2.46
C GLU A 68 14.23 9.51 1.91
N ILE A 69 14.71 8.50 1.16
CA ILE A 69 16.05 8.49 0.56
C ILE A 69 16.20 9.61 -0.48
N VAL A 70 15.23 9.77 -1.38
CA VAL A 70 15.29 10.75 -2.47
C VAL A 70 15.21 12.19 -1.96
N PHE A 71 14.35 12.46 -0.98
CA PHE A 71 14.12 13.81 -0.47
C PHE A 71 14.95 14.15 0.79
N ARG A 72 15.77 13.21 1.28
CA ARG A 72 16.64 13.37 2.47
C ARG A 72 15.90 13.91 3.69
N LYS A 73 14.67 13.45 3.91
CA LYS A 73 13.84 13.85 5.06
C LYS A 73 13.59 12.68 5.97
N ALA A 74 14.14 12.75 7.17
CA ALA A 74 13.93 11.76 8.22
C ALA A 74 12.44 11.70 8.60
N VAL A 75 11.83 10.54 8.36
CA VAL A 75 10.46 10.25 8.76
C VAL A 75 10.52 9.54 10.11
N ASN A 76 9.75 10.01 11.09
CA ASN A 76 9.75 9.37 12.41
C ASN A 76 9.09 7.98 12.33
N ASN A 77 9.57 6.99 13.09
CA ASN A 77 9.01 5.64 13.11
C ASN A 77 7.49 5.63 13.36
N LEU A 78 6.99 6.54 14.21
CA LEU A 78 5.55 6.69 14.45
C LEU A 78 4.76 7.08 13.19
N GLN A 79 5.36 7.87 12.29
CA GLN A 79 4.72 8.29 11.04
C GLN A 79 4.61 7.13 10.04
N TYR A 80 5.59 6.22 10.02
CA TYR A 80 5.51 4.99 9.23
C TYR A 80 4.34 4.12 9.67
N ILE A 81 4.24 3.86 10.98
CA ILE A 81 3.16 3.05 11.54
C ILE A 81 1.79 3.68 11.23
N LEU A 82 1.67 5.02 11.31
CA LEU A 82 0.44 5.73 10.95
C LEU A 82 0.03 5.54 9.48
N ILE A 83 1.00 5.54 8.55
CA ILE A 83 0.71 5.30 7.12
C ILE A 83 0.23 3.87 6.91
N GLU A 84 0.88 2.89 7.52
CA GLU A 84 0.47 1.50 7.37
C GLU A 84 -0.88 1.21 8.05
N MET A 85 -1.16 1.86 9.19
CA MET A 85 -2.50 1.82 9.79
C MET A 85 -3.57 2.43 8.87
N ALA A 86 -3.25 3.47 8.09
CA ALA A 86 -4.16 4.00 7.09
C ALA A 86 -4.44 3.00 5.96
N LEU A 87 -3.45 2.18 5.58
CA LEU A 87 -3.64 1.08 4.62
C LEU A 87 -4.53 -0.03 5.20
N ALA A 88 -4.39 -0.37 6.48
CA ALA A 88 -5.30 -1.32 7.13
C ALA A 88 -6.73 -0.76 7.21
N LEU A 89 -6.87 0.54 7.49
CA LEU A 89 -8.14 1.24 7.58
C LEU A 89 -8.88 1.26 6.23
N PHE A 90 -8.16 1.31 5.10
CA PHE A 90 -8.74 1.16 3.77
C PHE A 90 -9.60 -0.11 3.64
N TYR A 91 -9.10 -1.27 4.07
CA TYR A 91 -9.84 -2.54 3.96
C TYR A 91 -11.08 -2.54 4.86
N LEU A 92 -10.96 -2.01 6.08
CA LEU A 92 -12.09 -1.90 7.00
C LEU A 92 -13.19 -0.99 6.42
N LEU A 93 -12.81 0.16 5.85
CA LEU A 93 -13.74 1.07 5.18
C LEU A 93 -14.35 0.43 3.94
N LEU A 94 -13.58 -0.34 3.17
CA LEU A 94 -14.05 -1.01 1.96
C LEU A 94 -15.18 -2.00 2.30
N VAL A 95 -14.99 -2.82 3.34
CA VAL A 95 -16.04 -3.74 3.85
C VAL A 95 -17.27 -2.93 4.27
N ALA A 96 -17.10 -1.91 5.11
CA ALA A 96 -18.21 -1.13 5.64
C ALA A 96 -18.99 -0.36 4.55
N MET A 97 -18.30 0.20 3.56
CA MET A 97 -18.94 0.91 2.45
C MET A 97 -19.63 -0.05 1.48
N ALA A 98 -19.07 -1.24 1.26
CA ALA A 98 -19.68 -2.28 0.43
C ALA A 98 -21.00 -2.84 1.01
N GLU A 99 -21.28 -2.63 2.29
CA GLU A 99 -22.61 -2.91 2.88
C GLU A 99 -23.70 -1.95 2.37
N LYS A 100 -23.31 -0.71 2.01
CA LYS A 100 -24.26 0.36 1.64
C LYS A 100 -24.33 0.63 0.15
N MET A 101 -23.27 0.29 -0.59
CA MET A 101 -23.08 0.68 -1.99
C MET A 101 -22.49 -0.46 -2.82
N PRO A 102 -22.68 -0.47 -4.16
CA PRO A 102 -22.04 -1.46 -5.01
C PRO A 102 -20.52 -1.39 -4.92
N PHE A 103 -19.86 -2.55 -5.03
CA PHE A 103 -18.42 -2.71 -4.81
C PHE A 103 -17.57 -1.65 -5.54
N ILE A 104 -17.83 -1.42 -6.83
CA ILE A 104 -17.04 -0.46 -7.64
C ILE A 104 -17.13 0.96 -7.08
N ALA A 105 -18.31 1.39 -6.65
CA ALA A 105 -18.50 2.71 -6.07
C ALA A 105 -17.76 2.82 -4.73
N SER A 106 -17.91 1.81 -3.87
CA SER A 106 -17.20 1.74 -2.58
C SER A 106 -15.68 1.77 -2.78
N TYR A 107 -15.16 1.02 -3.75
CA TYR A 107 -13.74 0.96 -4.06
C TYR A 107 -13.17 2.33 -4.48
N ILE A 108 -13.84 3.01 -5.41
CA ILE A 108 -13.40 4.32 -5.91
C ILE A 108 -13.42 5.36 -4.79
N VAL A 109 -14.49 5.39 -3.98
CA VAL A 109 -14.61 6.35 -2.87
C VAL A 109 -13.53 6.10 -1.82
N VAL A 110 -13.38 4.86 -1.36
CA VAL A 110 -12.44 4.54 -0.28
C VAL A 110 -10.98 4.69 -0.75
N SER A 111 -10.65 4.29 -1.98
CA SER A 111 -9.30 4.51 -2.54
C SER A 111 -8.98 6.00 -2.67
N ALA A 112 -9.91 6.83 -3.17
CA ALA A 112 -9.70 8.28 -3.25
C ALA A 112 -9.52 8.91 -1.85
N MET A 113 -10.28 8.46 -0.85
CA MET A 113 -10.13 8.90 0.54
C MET A 113 -8.74 8.54 1.10
N THR A 114 -8.29 7.30 0.92
CA THR A 114 -6.99 6.85 1.44
C THR A 114 -5.82 7.52 0.74
N ILE A 115 -5.87 7.65 -0.61
CA ILE A 115 -4.85 8.36 -1.37
C ILE A 115 -4.74 9.82 -0.88
N THR A 116 -5.88 10.49 -0.71
CA THR A 116 -5.91 11.88 -0.23
C THR A 116 -5.36 12.00 1.20
N LEU A 117 -5.73 11.08 2.09
CA LEU A 117 -5.24 11.05 3.46
C LEU A 117 -3.71 10.92 3.52
N ILE A 118 -3.15 9.96 2.79
CA ILE A 118 -1.70 9.73 2.75
C ILE A 118 -0.98 10.91 2.06
N ALA A 119 -1.53 11.44 0.97
CA ALA A 119 -0.94 12.59 0.27
C ALA A 119 -0.86 13.84 1.16
N LEU A 120 -1.92 14.13 1.94
CA LEU A 120 -1.94 15.23 2.91
C LEU A 120 -0.96 15.00 4.05
N PHE A 121 -0.85 13.76 4.54
CA PHE A 121 0.10 13.40 5.58
C PHE A 121 1.56 13.58 5.12
N VAL A 122 1.89 13.08 3.92
CA VAL A 122 3.22 13.25 3.30
C VAL A 122 3.51 14.72 3.01
N LYS A 123 2.51 15.52 2.63
CA LYS A 123 2.67 16.98 2.48
C LYS A 123 3.09 17.63 3.81
N GLY A 124 2.49 17.23 4.93
CA GLY A 124 2.84 17.72 6.27
C GLY A 124 4.28 17.39 6.67
N ILE A 125 4.71 16.14 6.40
CA ILE A 125 6.06 15.65 6.73
C ILE A 125 7.12 16.29 5.83
N THR A 126 6.93 16.18 4.52
CA THR A 126 7.97 16.53 3.55
C THR A 126 7.96 18.00 3.17
N ARG A 127 6.85 18.73 3.36
CA ARG A 127 6.68 20.13 2.92
C ARG A 127 7.13 20.40 1.48
N THR A 128 7.20 19.37 0.63
CA THR A 128 7.65 19.48 -0.75
C THR A 128 6.57 18.95 -1.68
N PRO A 129 6.10 19.72 -2.67
CA PRO A 129 5.04 19.27 -3.57
C PRO A 129 5.50 18.09 -4.45
N LYS A 130 6.80 17.99 -4.72
CA LYS A 130 7.39 16.88 -5.51
C LYS A 130 7.24 15.53 -4.79
N ALA A 131 7.46 15.47 -3.48
CA ALA A 131 7.28 14.23 -2.72
C ALA A 131 5.81 13.79 -2.67
N VAL A 132 4.90 14.76 -2.52
CA VAL A 132 3.45 14.52 -2.57
C VAL A 132 3.02 13.97 -3.93
N ALA A 133 3.50 14.57 -5.02
CA ALA A 133 3.21 14.09 -6.37
C ALA A 133 3.73 12.66 -6.59
N LEU A 134 4.95 12.35 -6.12
CA LEU A 134 5.55 11.03 -6.24
C LEU A 134 4.73 9.97 -5.49
N ILE A 135 4.41 10.19 -4.21
CA ILE A 135 3.66 9.20 -3.43
C ILE A 135 2.23 9.02 -3.94
N THR A 136 1.58 10.11 -4.35
CA THR A 136 0.21 10.07 -4.90
C THR A 136 0.19 9.27 -6.20
N ALA A 137 1.18 9.45 -7.08
CA ALA A 137 1.31 8.68 -8.31
C ALA A 137 1.52 7.19 -8.04
N ILE A 138 2.39 6.85 -7.09
CA ILE A 138 2.64 5.47 -6.69
C ILE A 138 1.35 4.82 -6.15
N LEU A 139 0.68 5.46 -5.19
CA LEU A 139 -0.57 4.95 -4.63
C LEU A 139 -1.66 4.82 -5.70
N ALA A 140 -1.78 5.79 -6.61
CA ALA A 140 -2.75 5.71 -7.70
C ALA A 140 -2.51 4.50 -8.60
N VAL A 141 -1.24 4.21 -8.96
CA VAL A 141 -0.88 3.02 -9.73
C VAL A 141 -1.20 1.75 -8.95
N GLU A 142 -0.89 1.72 -7.66
CA GLU A 142 -1.11 0.57 -6.79
C GLU A 142 -2.60 0.23 -6.61
N TYR A 143 -3.45 1.22 -6.30
CA TYR A 143 -4.91 1.01 -6.24
C TYR A 143 -5.50 0.69 -7.62
N THR A 144 -4.98 1.26 -8.70
CA THR A 144 -5.42 0.89 -10.05
C THR A 144 -5.07 -0.56 -10.37
N LEU A 145 -3.86 -0.99 -10.02
CA LEU A 145 -3.41 -2.37 -10.21
C LEU A 145 -4.28 -3.33 -9.42
N MET A 146 -4.58 -3.00 -8.17
CA MET A 146 -5.46 -3.78 -7.32
C MET A 146 -6.85 -3.92 -7.93
N TYR A 147 -7.43 -2.82 -8.43
CA TYR A 147 -8.72 -2.87 -9.15
C TYR A 147 -8.68 -3.82 -10.36
N ILE A 148 -7.60 -3.81 -11.13
CA ILE A 148 -7.41 -4.73 -12.25
C ILE A 148 -7.38 -6.18 -11.75
N LEU A 149 -6.61 -6.49 -10.70
CA LEU A 149 -6.55 -7.84 -10.14
C LEU A 149 -7.92 -8.36 -9.70
N LEU A 150 -8.73 -7.49 -9.08
CA LEU A 150 -10.07 -7.83 -8.60
C LEU A 150 -11.05 -8.16 -9.73
N ILE A 151 -10.92 -7.54 -10.90
CA ILE A 151 -11.78 -7.83 -12.06
C ILE A 151 -11.31 -9.08 -12.80
N LEU A 152 -10.02 -9.37 -12.77
CA LEU A 152 -9.42 -10.44 -13.56
C LEU A 152 -9.71 -11.85 -13.02
N GLY A 153 -10.14 -11.99 -11.77
CA GLY A 153 -10.53 -13.26 -11.16
C GLY A 153 -9.47 -14.36 -11.36
N SER A 154 -9.70 -15.29 -12.30
CA SER A 154 -8.79 -16.39 -12.61
C SER A 154 -7.43 -15.97 -13.19
N MET A 155 -7.34 -14.80 -13.81
CA MET A 155 -6.08 -14.25 -14.35
C MET A 155 -5.31 -13.40 -13.34
N ALA A 156 -5.84 -13.24 -12.11
CA ALA A 156 -5.24 -12.37 -11.10
C ALA A 156 -3.84 -12.84 -10.68
N LEU A 157 -3.59 -14.14 -10.58
CA LEU A 157 -2.27 -14.66 -10.23
C LEU A 157 -1.20 -14.32 -11.27
N LEU A 158 -1.56 -14.38 -12.56
CA LEU A 158 -0.65 -14.06 -13.66
C LEU A 158 -0.30 -12.56 -13.67
N VAL A 159 -1.32 -11.70 -13.63
CA VAL A 159 -1.10 -10.25 -13.65
C VAL A 159 -0.42 -9.76 -12.37
N GLY A 160 -0.79 -10.33 -11.22
CA GLY A 160 -0.17 -10.06 -9.93
C GLY A 160 1.32 -10.41 -9.92
N SER A 161 1.68 -11.63 -10.34
CA SER A 161 3.09 -12.03 -10.42
C SER A 161 3.90 -11.21 -11.42
N LEU A 162 3.34 -10.90 -12.59
CA LEU A 162 4.01 -10.06 -13.60
C LEU A 162 4.21 -8.62 -13.10
N SER A 163 3.25 -8.08 -12.34
CA SER A 163 3.38 -6.77 -11.71
C SER A 163 4.43 -6.73 -10.61
N LEU A 164 4.48 -7.74 -9.74
CA LEU A 164 5.51 -7.87 -8.71
C LEU A 164 6.89 -8.02 -9.35
N PHE A 165 7.00 -8.80 -10.43
CA PHE A 165 8.23 -8.93 -11.20
C PHE A 165 8.69 -7.58 -11.76
N ALA A 166 7.78 -6.83 -12.40
CA ALA A 166 8.09 -5.50 -12.93
C ALA A 166 8.52 -4.52 -11.82
N LEU A 167 7.87 -4.58 -10.67
CA LEU A 167 8.16 -3.72 -9.52
C LEU A 167 9.55 -4.02 -8.93
N ILE A 168 9.90 -5.30 -8.77
CA ILE A 168 11.24 -5.73 -8.35
C ILE A 168 12.29 -5.31 -9.39
N ALA A 169 12.03 -5.53 -10.68
CA ALA A 169 12.95 -5.14 -11.75
C ALA A 169 13.23 -3.62 -11.75
N LEU A 170 12.18 -2.82 -11.53
CA LEU A 170 12.26 -1.36 -11.43
C LEU A 170 13.01 -0.92 -10.16
N ALA A 171 12.76 -1.57 -9.02
CA ALA A 171 13.50 -1.33 -7.78
C ALA A 171 15.00 -1.68 -7.93
N MET A 172 15.33 -2.81 -8.57
CA MET A 172 16.71 -3.19 -8.90
C MET A 172 17.36 -2.15 -9.82
N TYR A 173 16.65 -1.69 -10.86
CA TYR A 173 17.15 -0.67 -11.77
C TYR A 173 17.44 0.67 -11.08
N PHE A 174 16.54 1.12 -10.20
CA PHE A 174 16.78 2.34 -9.42
C PHE A 174 17.95 2.18 -8.44
N THR A 175 18.06 1.02 -7.80
CA THR A 175 19.17 0.72 -6.88
C THR A 175 20.51 0.72 -7.61
N LEU A 176 20.58 0.24 -8.85
CA LEU A 176 21.79 0.30 -9.68
C LEU A 176 22.26 1.73 -10.01
N LYS A 177 21.35 2.72 -10.00
CA LYS A 177 21.70 4.13 -10.18
C LYS A 177 22.14 4.82 -8.89
N LEU A 178 21.96 4.19 -7.74
CA LEU A 178 22.46 4.68 -6.46
C LEU A 178 23.95 4.29 -6.34
N ARG A 179 24.85 5.29 -6.27
CA ARG A 179 26.27 5.05 -5.95
C ARG A 179 26.45 5.28 -4.45
N VAL A 180 27.06 4.30 -3.77
CA VAL A 180 27.57 4.48 -2.41
C VAL A 180 28.86 5.27 -2.51
N GLU A 181 28.83 6.54 -2.11
CA GLU A 181 30.01 7.39 -2.06
C GLU A 181 30.10 7.97 -0.64
N ASN A 182 31.15 7.62 0.10
CA ASN A 182 31.38 8.01 1.51
C ASN A 182 30.21 7.65 2.47
N ASP A 183 29.73 6.41 2.46
CA ASP A 183 28.65 5.93 3.33
C ASP A 183 27.29 6.67 3.19
N GLU A 184 27.15 7.54 2.18
CA GLU A 184 25.91 8.22 1.79
C GLU A 184 25.42 7.78 0.42
N LEU A 185 24.10 7.60 0.27
CA LEU A 185 23.46 7.34 -1.02
C LEU A 185 23.38 8.65 -1.81
N THR A 186 24.09 8.73 -2.94
CA THR A 186 24.07 9.89 -3.85
C THR A 186 23.53 9.50 -5.23
N LEU A 187 22.73 10.40 -5.83
CA LEU A 187 22.20 10.24 -7.19
C LEU A 187 23.27 10.65 -8.20
N LYS A 188 23.56 9.77 -9.16
CA LYS A 188 24.46 10.08 -10.29
C LYS A 188 23.84 11.23 -11.12
N LYS A 189 24.51 12.38 -11.12
CA LYS A 189 24.19 13.51 -12.02
C LYS A 189 24.35 13.09 -13.48
#